data_AF-A0A2T0MTI0-F1
#
_entry.id   AF-A0A2T0MTI0-F1
#
_cell.length_a   1.000
_cell.length_b   1.000
_cell.length_c   1.000
_cell.angle_alpha   90.00
_cell.angle_beta   90.00
_cell.angle_gamma   90.00
#
_symmetry.space_group_name_H-M   'P 1'
#
loop_
_entity.id
_entity.type
_entity.pdbx_description
1 polymer ?
#
loop_
_entity_poly.entity_id
_entity_poly.type
_entity_poly.pdbx_seq_one_letter_code
_entity_poly.pdbx_strand_id
1 'polypeptide(L)' 'MEQGPPECDEVLASLTDYLDDALTPGRHEGVAAHLGVCPGCAAWLAQLRATIAALGCLRDGVVPPPVLTALRESFSR' A
#
# COMPACT_ATOMS: atom_id res chain seq x y z
N MET A 1 -16.86 18.18 -3.29
CA MET A 1 -16.11 18.68 -2.12
C MET A 1 -14.65 18.45 -2.44
N GLU A 2 -13.96 19.47 -2.94
CA GLU A 2 -12.50 19.43 -3.15
C GLU A 2 -11.84 19.57 -1.78
N GLN A 3 -11.28 18.46 -1.28
CA GLN A 3 -10.40 18.49 -0.11
C GLN A 3 -9.04 19.04 -0.58
N GLY A 4 -8.48 20.00 0.17
CA GLY A 4 -7.14 20.54 -0.09
C GLY A 4 -6.05 19.47 0.03
N PRO A 5 -4.79 19.81 -0.28
CA PRO A 5 -3.67 18.86 -0.15
C PRO A 5 -3.60 18.34 1.30
N PRO A 6 -3.49 17.02 1.50
CA PRO A 6 -3.54 16.43 2.84
C PRO A 6 -2.27 16.74 3.62
N GLU A 7 -2.43 16.98 4.92
CA GLU A 7 -1.34 17.17 5.87
C GLU A 7 -0.78 15.82 6.36
N CYS A 8 0.42 15.83 6.97
CA CYS A 8 1.11 14.62 7.43
C CYS A 8 0.23 13.71 8.30
N ASP A 9 -0.46 14.26 9.31
CA ASP A 9 -1.29 13.48 10.23
C ASP A 9 -2.47 12.82 9.52
N GLU A 10 -3.07 13.52 8.55
CA GLU A 10 -4.17 12.96 7.78
C GLU A 10 -3.69 11.87 6.81
N VAL A 11 -2.49 12.02 6.25
CA VAL A 11 -1.85 10.99 5.42
C VAL A 11 -1.58 9.75 6.26
N LEU A 12 -0.95 9.90 7.43
CA LEU A 12 -0.66 8.81 8.36
C LEU A 12 -1.92 8.03 8.74
N ALA A 13 -3.01 8.74 9.06
CA ALA A 13 -4.31 8.12 9.36
C ALA A 13 -4.91 7.37 8.16
N SER A 14 -4.60 7.79 6.92
CA SER A 14 -5.13 7.21 5.68
C SER A 14 -4.27 6.08 5.11
N LEU A 15 -3.09 5.76 5.67
CA LEU A 15 -2.15 4.85 5.02
C LEU A 15 -2.62 3.40 4.95
N THR A 16 -3.40 2.93 5.92
CA THR A 16 -3.99 1.58 5.86
C THR A 16 -4.97 1.51 4.71
N ASP A 17 -5.93 2.43 4.64
CA ASP A 17 -6.90 2.51 3.53
C ASP A 17 -6.21 2.73 2.17
N TYR A 18 -5.09 3.46 2.14
CA TYR A 18 -4.27 3.63 0.94
C TYR A 18 -3.61 2.32 0.49
N LEU A 19 -3.11 1.50 1.43
CA LEU A 19 -2.52 0.19 1.13
C LEU A 19 -3.57 -0.84 0.70
N ASP A 20 -4.79 -0.70 1.21
CA ASP A 20 -5.93 -1.58 0.92
C ASP A 20 -6.75 -1.13 -0.31
N ASP A 21 -6.30 -0.07 -1.02
CA ASP A 21 -7.00 0.56 -2.16
C ASP A 21 -8.48 0.93 -1.83
N ALA A 22 -8.72 1.34 -0.59
CA ALA A 22 -10.05 1.64 -0.04
C ALA A 22 -10.37 3.15 -0.02
N LEU A 23 -9.43 3.99 -0.47
CA LEU A 23 -9.63 5.44 -0.55
C LEU A 23 -10.45 5.82 -1.79
N THR A 24 -11.16 6.96 -1.70
CA THR A 24 -11.74 7.58 -2.89
C THR A 24 -10.63 8.06 -3.83
N PRO A 25 -10.88 8.13 -5.17
CA PRO A 25 -9.84 8.50 -6.13
C PRO A 25 -9.12 9.81 -5.81
N GLY A 26 -9.87 10.87 -5.48
CA GLY A 26 -9.28 12.17 -5.14
C GLY A 26 -8.45 12.14 -3.85
N ARG A 27 -8.84 11.32 -2.86
CA ARG A 27 -8.06 11.14 -1.63
C ARG A 27 -6.81 10.31 -1.90
N HIS A 28 -6.91 9.28 -2.73
CA HIS A 28 -5.77 8.47 -3.15
C HIS A 28 -4.73 9.33 -3.89
N GLU A 29 -5.15 10.17 -4.83
CA GLU A 29 -4.30 11.13 -5.53
C GLU A 29 -3.61 12.12 -4.57
N GLY A 30 -4.37 12.70 -3.64
CA GLY A 30 -3.81 13.62 -2.64
C GLY A 30 -2.76 12.95 -1.74
N VAL A 31 -3.04 11.74 -1.25
CA VAL A 31 -2.10 10.96 -0.44
C VAL A 31 -0.85 10.60 -1.25
N ALA A 32 -1.02 10.12 -2.49
CA ALA A 32 0.10 9.79 -3.38
C ALA A 32 0.99 11.01 -3.68
N ALA A 33 0.38 12.18 -3.93
CA ALA A 33 1.10 13.42 -4.14
C ALA A 33 1.92 13.82 -2.91
N HIS A 34 1.33 13.75 -1.71
CA HIS A 34 2.03 14.06 -0.46
C HIS A 34 3.20 13.11 -0.20
N LEU A 35 3.00 11.80 -0.40
CA LEU A 35 4.05 10.79 -0.26
C LEU A 35 5.23 11.03 -1.22
N GLY A 36 4.99 11.65 -2.38
CA GLY A 36 6.04 12.03 -3.33
C GLY A 36 6.92 13.20 -2.88
N VAL A 37 6.45 14.04 -1.96
CA VAL A 37 7.16 15.27 -1.55
C VAL A 37 7.61 15.25 -0.08
N CYS A 38 6.97 14.45 0.77
CA CYS A 38 7.26 14.36 2.20
C CYS A 38 8.08 13.09 2.52
N PRO A 39 9.39 13.21 2.80
CA PRO A 39 10.23 12.05 3.09
C PRO A 39 9.83 11.32 4.40
N GLY A 40 9.26 12.03 5.37
CA GLY A 40 8.79 11.43 6.63
C GLY A 40 7.63 10.46 6.43
N CYS A 41 6.59 10.89 5.70
CA CYS A 41 5.45 10.04 5.38
C CYS A 41 5.84 8.88 4.46
N ALA A 42 6.74 9.09 3.51
CA ALA A 42 7.29 8.04 2.66
C ALA A 42 8.04 6.97 3.45
N ALA A 43 8.89 7.38 4.41
CA ALA A 43 9.61 6.46 5.29
C ALA A 43 8.65 5.66 6.18
N TRP A 44 7.59 6.30 6.70
CA TRP A 44 6.60 5.61 7.52
C TRP A 44 5.79 4.58 6.71
N LEU A 45 5.38 4.92 5.48
CA LEU A 45 4.74 3.95 4.57
C LEU A 45 5.66 2.75 4.28
N ALA A 46 6.96 2.99 4.08
CA ALA A 46 7.94 1.92 3.89
C ALA A 46 8.03 0.99 5.11
N GLN A 47 8.00 1.55 6.33
CA GLN A 47 7.99 0.76 7.57
C GLN A 47 6.72 -0.08 7.72
N LEU A 48 5.55 0.48 7.40
CA LEU A 48 4.27 -0.25 7.37
C LEU A 48 4.32 -1.43 6.41
N ARG A 49 4.81 -1.23 5.18
CA ARG A 49 4.99 -2.31 4.19
C ARG A 49 5.95 -3.39 4.68
N ALA A 50 7.08 -3.01 5.29
CA ALA A 50 8.03 -3.96 5.85
C ALA A 50 7.41 -4.81 6.96
N THR A 51 6.57 -4.19 7.80
CA THR A 51 5.85 -4.88 8.88
C THR A 51 4.85 -5.88 8.31
N ILE A 52 4.04 -5.47 7.33
CA ILE A 52 3.09 -6.35 6.63
C ILE A 52 3.81 -7.54 5.99
N ALA A 53 4.93 -7.30 5.31
CA ALA A 53 5.71 -8.36 4.67
C ALA A 53 6.27 -9.35 5.71
N ALA A 54 6.86 -8.86 6.80
CA ALA A 54 7.40 -9.70 7.86
C ALA A 54 6.32 -10.61 8.49
N LEU A 55 5.14 -10.04 8.77
CA LEU A 55 4.00 -10.80 9.29
C LEU A 55 3.40 -11.76 8.26
N GLY A 56 3.43 -11.39 6.98
CA GLY A 56 3.00 -12.25 5.87
C GLY A 56 3.90 -13.49 5.73
N CYS A 57 5.21 -13.36 5.92
CA CYS A 57 6.15 -14.48 5.87
C CYS A 57 5.98 -15.49 7.01
N LEU A 58 5.47 -15.05 8.17
CA LEU A 58 5.17 -15.95 9.29
C LEU A 58 3.89 -16.77 9.06
N ARG A 59 3.10 -16.43 8.04
CA ARG A 59 1.91 -17.16 7.66
C ARG A 59 2.28 -18.20 6.59
N ASP A 60 2.47 -19.45 7.01
CA ASP A 60 2.54 -20.56 6.05
C ASP A 60 1.30 -20.52 5.14
N GLY A 61 1.51 -20.52 3.81
CA GLY A 61 0.43 -20.69 2.82
C GLY A 61 -0.23 -19.42 2.25
N VAL A 62 0.45 -18.27 2.21
CA VAL A 62 -0.11 -17.05 1.56
C VAL A 62 -0.48 -17.29 0.08
N VAL A 63 0.24 -18.14 -0.63
CA VAL A 63 -0.15 -18.61 -1.97
C VAL A 63 -0.01 -20.12 -2.06
N PRO A 64 -1.12 -20.87 -2.25
CA PRO A 64 -1.07 -22.31 -2.44
C PRO A 64 -0.21 -22.68 -3.66
N PRO A 65 0.63 -23.72 -3.59
CA PRO A 65 1.54 -24.07 -4.68
C PRO A 65 0.89 -24.19 -6.08
N PRO A 66 -0.32 -24.77 -6.23
CA PRO A 66 -0.97 -24.85 -7.54
C PRO A 66 -1.32 -23.49 -8.14
N VAL A 67 -1.69 -22.52 -7.28
CA VAL A 67 -2.02 -21.15 -7.70
C VAL A 67 -0.77 -20.41 -8.14
N LEU A 68 0.34 -20.59 -7.41
CA LEU A 68 1.63 -20.01 -7.80
C LEU A 68 2.12 -20.56 -9.14
N THR A 69 1.92 -21.86 -9.39
CA THR A 69 2.26 -22.50 -10.67
C THR A 69 1.45 -21.89 -11.82
N ALA A 70 0.12 -21.76 -11.67
CA ALA A 70 -0.72 -21.20 -12.71
C ALA A 70 -0.42 -19.72 -13.00
N LEU A 71 -0.14 -18.91 -11.98
CA LEU A 71 0.28 -17.51 -12.13
C LEU A 71 1.60 -17.40 -12.91
N ARG A 72 2.57 -18.29 -12.63
CA ARG A 72 3.85 -18.31 -13.37
C ARG A 72 3.65 -18.58 -14.85
N GLU A 73 2.82 -19.55 -15.20
CA GLU A 73 2.59 -19.91 -16.60
C GLU A 73 1.88 -18.80 -17.39
N SER A 74 1.02 -18.02 -16.73
CA SER A 74 0.25 -16.94 -17.37
C SER A 74 1.05 -15.66 -17.63
N PHE A 75 2.13 -15.41 -16.89
CA PHE A 75 3.04 -14.27 -17.14
C PHE A 75 4.19 -14.60 -18.10
N SER A 76 4.44 -15.87 -18.42
CA SER A 76 5.49 -16.32 -19.34
C SER A 76 5.05 -16.34 -20.82
N ARG A 77 4.04 -15.55 -21.19
CA ARG A 77 3.52 -15.44 -22.55
C ARG A 77 3.73 -14.04 -23.12
#